data_AF-A0A1H4AFX9-F1
#
_entry.id   AF-A0A1H4AFX9-F1
#
_cell.length_a   1.000
_cell.length_b   1.000
_cell.length_c   1.000
_cell.angle_alpha   90.00
_cell.angle_beta   90.00
_cell.angle_gamma   90.00
#
_symmetry.space_group_name_H-M   'P 1'
#
loop_
_entity.id
_entity.type
_entity.pdbx_description
1 polymer ?
#
loop_
_entity_poly.entity_id
_entity_poly.type
_entity_poly.pdbx_seq_one_letter_code
_entity_poly.pdbx_strand_id
1 'polypeptide(L)'
;MDEKTFTQEEVNKIVSKRLSEERAKLEKELAAKELNFNARAMLKEKGLNPDLADVLKYEDEETLKKNIDLLGAGEPAHKSGLQYNPNSGSGNVKPKDSIREAFGLPSGRNYSEEVGAH
;
A
#
# COMPACT_ATOMS: atom_id res chain seq x y z
N MET A 1 3.97 -57.73 35.90
CA MET A 1 3.54 -56.96 34.72
C MET A 1 2.53 -55.96 35.23
N ASP A 2 2.97 -54.76 35.59
CA ASP A 2 2.06 -53.72 36.09
C ASP A 2 1.31 -53.13 34.90
N GLU A 3 0.03 -53.48 34.76
CA GLU A 3 -0.88 -52.85 33.82
C GLU A 3 -1.02 -51.37 34.19
N LYS A 4 -0.45 -50.49 33.38
CA LYS A 4 -0.63 -49.04 33.52
C LYS A 4 -2.05 -48.67 33.11
N THR A 5 -3.00 -48.79 34.03
CA THR A 5 -4.36 -48.30 33.86
C THR A 5 -4.40 -46.80 34.13
N PHE A 6 -4.81 -46.01 33.14
CA PHE A 6 -5.02 -44.58 33.32
C PHE A 6 -6.08 -44.32 34.39
N THR A 7 -5.78 -43.45 35.34
CA THR A 7 -6.75 -43.00 36.34
C THR A 7 -7.74 -42.03 35.70
N GLN A 8 -8.96 -41.95 36.22
CA GLN A 8 -9.98 -41.01 35.72
C GLN A 8 -9.49 -39.55 35.80
N GLU A 9 -8.67 -39.22 36.79
CA GLU A 9 -8.05 -37.88 36.90
C GLU A 9 -7.07 -37.60 35.76
N GLU A 10 -6.25 -38.57 35.37
CA GLU A 10 -5.35 -38.44 34.22
C GLU A 10 -6.14 -38.28 32.93
N VAL A 11 -7.21 -39.05 32.76
CA VAL A 11 -8.13 -38.92 31.62
C VAL A 11 -8.73 -37.52 31.57
N ASN A 12 -9.25 -37.02 32.69
CA ASN A 12 -9.85 -35.68 32.77
C ASN A 12 -8.84 -34.58 32.44
N LYS A 13 -7.58 -34.71 32.91
CA LYS A 13 -6.50 -33.76 32.60
C LYS A 13 -6.18 -33.77 31.11
N ILE A 14 -6.08 -34.94 30.49
CA ILE A 14 -5.78 -35.10 29.05
C ILE A 14 -6.91 -34.51 28.21
N VAL A 15 -8.17 -34.81 28.54
CA VAL A 15 -9.34 -34.30 27.82
C VAL A 15 -9.42 -32.78 27.94
N SER A 16 -9.27 -32.24 29.15
CA SER A 16 -9.29 -30.79 29.39
C SER A 16 -8.19 -30.07 28.62
N LYS A 17 -6.97 -30.63 28.63
CA LYS A 17 -5.84 -30.07 27.88
C LYS A 17 -6.12 -30.05 26.38
N ARG A 18 -6.55 -31.17 25.79
CA ARG A 18 -6.88 -31.24 24.36
C ARG A 18 -8.00 -30.27 23.99
N LEU A 19 -9.05 -30.20 24.81
CA LEU A 19 -10.17 -29.30 24.59
C LEU A 19 -9.71 -27.83 24.61
N SER A 20 -8.83 -27.46 25.56
CA SER A 20 -8.28 -26.11 25.63
C SER A 20 -7.39 -25.78 24.44
N GLU A 21 -6.54 -26.71 24.00
CA GLU A 21 -5.65 -26.52 22.85
C GLU A 21 -6.43 -26.39 21.55
N GLU A 22 -7.49 -27.19 21.39
CA GLU A 22 -8.36 -27.16 20.20
C GLU A 22 -9.16 -25.86 20.14
N ARG A 23 -9.74 -25.42 21.27
CA ARG A 23 -10.41 -24.12 21.36
C ARG A 23 -9.47 -22.97 21.05
N ALA A 24 -8.26 -22.97 21.62
CA ALA A 24 -7.27 -21.92 21.37
C ALA A 24 -6.82 -21.86 19.91
N LYS A 25 -6.76 -23.00 19.20
CA LYS A 25 -6.47 -23.02 17.75
C LYS A 25 -7.63 -22.43 16.95
N LEU A 26 -8.86 -22.84 17.24
CA LEU A 26 -10.05 -22.35 16.56
C LEU A 26 -10.24 -20.85 16.76
N GLU A 27 -10.05 -20.34 17.97
CA GLU A 27 -10.13 -18.92 18.28
C GLU A 27 -9.09 -18.10 17.50
N LYS A 28 -7.86 -18.60 17.38
CA LYS A 28 -6.80 -17.95 16.59
C LYS A 28 -7.13 -17.90 15.10
N GLU A 29 -7.62 -19.01 14.54
CA GLU A 29 -8.02 -19.04 13.13
C GLU A 29 -9.20 -18.10 12.84
N LEU A 30 -10.15 -18.02 13.77
CA LEU A 30 -11.32 -17.17 13.63
C LEU A 30 -10.94 -15.69 13.74
N ALA A 31 -10.13 -15.33 14.74
CA ALA A 31 -9.59 -13.98 14.87
C ALA A 31 -8.78 -13.56 13.62
N ALA A 32 -7.94 -14.44 13.07
CA ALA A 32 -7.20 -14.16 11.84
C ALA A 32 -8.12 -13.92 10.63
N LYS A 33 -9.23 -14.65 10.53
CA LYS A 33 -10.23 -14.46 9.45
C LYS A 33 -10.99 -13.14 9.61
N GLU A 34 -11.43 -12.82 10.82
CA GLU A 34 -12.10 -11.54 11.12
C GLU A 34 -11.19 -10.35 10.80
N LEU A 35 -9.92 -10.45 11.18
CA LEU A 35 -8.94 -9.41 10.94
C LEU A 35 -8.65 -9.24 9.43
N ASN A 36 -8.53 -10.33 8.67
CA ASN A 36 -8.44 -10.28 7.21
C ASN A 36 -9.67 -9.63 6.55
N PHE A 37 -10.87 -9.94 7.06
CA PHE A 37 -12.10 -9.33 6.55
C PHE A 37 -12.11 -7.80 6.79
N ASN A 38 -11.74 -7.38 8.00
CA ASN A 38 -11.60 -5.96 8.34
C ASN A 38 -10.53 -5.28 7.47
N ALA A 39 -9.38 -5.92 7.24
CA ALA A 39 -8.34 -5.41 6.35
C ALA A 39 -8.86 -5.12 4.94
N ARG A 40 -9.57 -6.06 4.34
CA ARG A 40 -10.18 -5.89 3.01
C ARG A 40 -11.20 -4.76 2.98
N ALA A 41 -12.01 -4.63 4.03
CA ALA A 41 -12.99 -3.55 4.15
C ALA A 41 -12.31 -2.17 4.24
N MET A 42 -11.29 -2.03 5.09
CA MET A 42 -10.56 -0.77 5.27
C MET A 42 -9.79 -0.36 4.00
N LEU A 43 -9.17 -1.32 3.30
CA LEU A 43 -8.51 -1.06 2.03
C LEU A 43 -9.50 -0.54 0.98
N LYS A 44 -10.68 -1.18 0.89
CA LYS A 44 -11.72 -0.77 -0.05
C LYS A 44 -12.26 0.64 0.27
N GLU A 45 -12.45 0.96 1.56
CA GLU A 45 -12.88 2.30 2.00
C GLU A 45 -11.89 3.39 1.59
N LYS A 46 -10.59 3.09 1.63
CA LYS A 46 -9.50 3.98 1.19
C LYS A 46 -9.28 3.98 -0.32
N GLY A 47 -10.08 3.24 -1.09
CA GLY A 47 -9.94 3.12 -2.55
C GLY A 47 -8.74 2.29 -3.01
N LEU A 48 -8.16 1.48 -2.12
CA LEU A 48 -7.04 0.58 -2.39
C LEU A 48 -7.54 -0.82 -2.80
N ASN A 49 -6.70 -1.59 -3.50
CA ASN A 49 -7.05 -2.94 -3.91
C ASN A 49 -7.21 -3.85 -2.66
N PRO A 50 -8.36 -4.53 -2.49
CA PRO A 50 -8.58 -5.46 -1.36
C PRO A 50 -7.60 -6.64 -1.33
N ASP A 51 -7.03 -7.04 -2.46
CA ASP A 51 -6.07 -8.14 -2.54
C ASP A 51 -4.74 -7.81 -1.82
N LEU A 52 -4.49 -6.52 -1.52
CA LEU A 52 -3.35 -6.11 -0.71
C LEU A 52 -3.42 -6.69 0.71
N ALA A 53 -4.60 -7.04 1.21
CA ALA A 53 -4.77 -7.69 2.51
C ALA A 53 -4.01 -9.02 2.61
N ASP A 54 -3.82 -9.73 1.49
CA ASP A 54 -3.16 -11.05 1.46
C ASP A 54 -1.62 -10.92 1.47
N VAL A 55 -1.10 -9.74 1.10
CA VAL A 55 0.35 -9.43 1.04
C VAL A 55 0.81 -8.63 2.25
N LEU A 56 -0.07 -7.80 2.80
CA LEU A 56 0.21 -6.96 3.95
C LEU A 56 0.38 -7.82 5.20
N LYS A 57 1.53 -7.65 5.87
CA LYS A 57 1.77 -8.23 7.19
C LYS A 57 1.15 -7.33 8.26
N TYR A 58 0.20 -7.85 9.01
CA TYR A 58 -0.39 -7.19 10.17
C TYR A 58 -0.78 -8.25 11.20
N GLU A 59 -0.56 -7.94 12.47
CA GLU A 59 -0.93 -8.82 13.59
C GLU A 59 -2.16 -8.27 14.33
N ASP A 60 -2.35 -6.94 14.27
CA ASP A 60 -3.42 -6.21 14.96
C ASP A 60 -3.99 -5.10 14.07
N GLU A 61 -5.20 -4.64 14.40
CA GLU A 61 -5.86 -3.53 13.70
C GLU A 61 -5.05 -2.23 13.67
N GLU A 62 -4.22 -1.97 14.69
CA GLU A 62 -3.34 -0.79 14.71
C GLU A 62 -2.26 -0.87 13.64
N THR A 63 -1.62 -2.04 13.50
CA THR A 63 -0.59 -2.27 12.48
C THR A 63 -1.19 -2.20 11.08
N LEU A 64 -2.39 -2.74 10.90
CA LEU A 64 -3.17 -2.63 9.68
C LEU A 64 -3.45 -1.16 9.31
N LYS A 65 -3.98 -0.36 10.25
CA LYS A 65 -4.26 1.07 10.03
C LYS A 65 -3.01 1.85 9.63
N LYS A 66 -1.90 1.67 10.37
CA LYS A 66 -0.62 2.31 10.06
C LYS A 66 -0.12 1.95 8.66
N ASN A 67 -0.23 0.68 8.27
CA ASN A 67 0.19 0.23 6.95
C ASN A 67 -0.71 0.78 5.84
N ILE A 68 -2.03 0.78 6.05
CA ILE A 68 -3.00 1.36 5.11
C ILE A 68 -2.78 2.86 4.95
N ASP A 69 -2.54 3.58 6.05
CA ASP A 69 -2.27 5.02 6.00
C ASP A 69 -0.93 5.31 5.33
N LEU A 70 0.11 4.48 5.52
CA LEU A 70 1.37 4.60 4.78
C LEU A 70 1.17 4.41 3.25
N LEU A 71 0.30 3.49 2.85
CA LEU A 71 -0.04 3.26 1.45
C LEU A 71 -0.90 4.40 0.86
N GLY A 72 -1.88 4.89 1.63
CA GLY A 72 -2.81 5.94 1.21
C GLY A 72 -2.22 7.35 1.30
N ALA A 73 -1.26 7.57 2.20
CA ALA A 73 -0.50 8.81 2.34
C ALA A 73 0.77 8.82 1.49
N GLY A 74 1.01 7.77 0.69
CA GLY A 74 1.99 7.80 -0.39
C GLY A 74 1.68 9.04 -1.23
N GLU A 75 2.62 9.99 -1.20
CA GLU A 75 2.58 11.25 -1.93
C GLU A 75 1.97 11.06 -3.32
N PRO A 76 1.19 12.02 -3.86
CA PRO A 76 0.67 11.91 -5.22
C PRO A 76 1.86 11.57 -6.11
N ALA A 77 1.84 10.34 -6.67
CA ALA A 77 2.95 9.70 -7.39
C ALA A 77 3.81 10.79 -7.97
N HIS A 78 4.99 11.02 -7.36
CA HIS A 78 5.90 12.14 -7.59
C HIS A 78 5.62 12.63 -9.00
N LYS A 79 4.79 13.70 -9.17
CA LYS A 79 4.35 14.09 -10.51
C LYS A 79 5.66 14.19 -11.24
N SER A 80 5.89 13.33 -12.23
CA SER A 80 7.10 13.40 -13.02
C SER A 80 6.94 14.70 -13.78
N GLY A 81 7.35 15.78 -13.12
CA GLY A 81 7.49 17.07 -13.70
C GLY A 81 8.39 16.82 -14.88
N LEU A 82 7.93 17.26 -16.04
CA LEU A 82 8.48 17.00 -17.36
C LEU A 82 8.00 15.70 -18.02
N GLN A 83 6.73 15.69 -18.42
CA GLN A 83 6.38 15.11 -19.73
C GLN A 83 6.94 16.05 -20.81
N TYR A 84 8.16 15.77 -21.28
CA TYR A 84 8.69 16.38 -22.49
C TYR A 84 8.05 15.69 -23.70
N ASN A 85 7.10 16.36 -24.35
CA ASN A 85 6.56 15.93 -25.63
C ASN A 85 7.18 16.82 -26.74
N PRO A 86 8.13 16.31 -27.55
CA PRO A 86 8.78 17.12 -28.59
C PRO A 86 7.84 17.56 -29.71
N ASN A 87 6.62 17.04 -29.78
CA ASN A 87 5.68 17.28 -30.88
C ASN A 87 4.55 18.29 -30.55
N SER A 88 4.49 18.86 -29.34
CA SER A 88 3.46 19.86 -29.00
C SER A 88 4.03 21.27 -29.14
N GLY A 89 3.96 21.82 -30.36
CA GLY A 89 4.27 23.23 -30.67
C GLY A 89 3.27 24.23 -30.11
N SER A 90 2.73 24.01 -28.91
CA SER A 90 1.78 24.91 -28.27
C SER A 90 1.78 24.69 -26.77
N GLY A 91 2.69 25.38 -26.09
CA GLY A 91 2.70 25.51 -24.64
C GLY A 91 3.21 26.90 -24.31
N ASN A 92 2.35 27.74 -23.73
CA ASN A 92 2.72 29.01 -23.13
C ASN A 92 3.71 28.75 -21.96
N VAL A 93 4.98 28.55 -22.27
CA VAL A 93 6.07 28.53 -21.28
C VAL A 93 6.48 29.98 -21.08
N LYS A 94 6.05 30.57 -19.95
CA LYS A 94 6.57 31.88 -19.51
C LYS A 94 8.09 31.81 -19.30
N PRO A 95 8.79 32.94 -19.45
CA PRO A 95 10.11 32.97 -20.05
C PRO A 95 11.19 32.75 -19.01
N LYS A 96 11.67 31.52 -18.90
CA LYS A 96 13.06 31.12 -18.58
C LYS A 96 13.08 29.60 -18.54
N ASP A 97 13.50 29.01 -19.65
CA ASP A 97 13.68 27.58 -19.82
C ASP A 97 14.88 27.15 -18.93
N SER A 98 14.60 26.57 -17.77
CA SER A 98 15.61 26.18 -16.76
C SER A 98 16.65 25.22 -17.33
N ILE A 99 16.30 24.46 -18.37
CA ILE A 99 17.23 23.57 -19.07
C ILE A 99 18.25 24.39 -19.86
N ARG A 100 17.82 25.43 -20.59
CA ARG A 100 18.75 26.27 -21.38
C ARG A 100 19.75 27.01 -20.51
N GLU A 101 19.30 27.51 -19.36
CA GLU A 101 20.16 28.23 -18.41
C GLU A 101 21.25 27.32 -17.82
N ALA A 102 20.92 26.09 -17.44
CA ALA A 102 21.88 25.11 -16.93
C ALA A 102 22.98 24.76 -17.94
N PHE A 103 22.67 24.82 -19.24
CA PHE A 103 23.60 24.54 -20.33
C PHE A 103 24.20 25.80 -20.97
N GLY A 104 23.95 27.00 -20.41
CA GLY A 104 24.48 28.27 -20.92
C GLY A 104 23.98 28.61 -22.33
N LEU A 105 22.83 28.07 -22.74
CA LEU A 105 22.26 28.28 -24.06
C LEU A 105 21.47 29.60 -24.09
N PRO A 106 21.56 30.38 -25.18
CA PRO A 106 20.79 31.61 -25.32
C PRO A 106 19.28 31.33 -25.29
N SER A 107 18.53 32.25 -24.67
CA SER A 107 17.06 32.18 -24.62
C SER A 107 16.49 32.16 -26.04
N GLY A 108 15.50 31.29 -26.28
CA GLY A 108 14.88 31.16 -27.59
C GLY A 108 14.33 32.50 -28.07
N ARG A 109 14.74 32.93 -29.27
CA ARG A 109 14.11 34.07 -29.95
C ARG A 109 12.62 33.74 -30.14
N ASN A 110 11.74 34.60 -29.66
CA ASN A 110 10.33 34.55 -30.02
C ASN A 110 10.24 34.91 -31.51
N TYR A 111 9.88 33.95 -32.35
CA TYR A 111 9.52 34.23 -33.74
C TYR A 111 8.05 34.66 -33.74
N SER A 112 7.82 35.96 -33.58
CA SER A 112 6.55 36.60 -33.95
C SER A 112 6.80 37.48 -35.17
N GLU A 113 6.26 37.02 -36.29
CA GLU A 113 5.95 37.76 -37.53
C GLU A 113 7.09 38.47 -38.26
N GLU A 114 7.59 37.79 -39.29
CA GLU A 114 7.81 38.48 -40.56
C GLU A 114 6.45 39.01 -41.06
N VAL A 115 6.29 40.33 -41.06
CA VAL A 115 5.54 41.00 -42.12
C VAL A 115 6.43 42.06 -42.72
N GLY A 116 6.91 41.77 -43.93
CA GLY A 116 7.57 42.75 -44.77
C GLY A 116 6.62 43.88 -45.12
N ALA A 117 7.12 45.11 -45.00
CA ALA A 117 6.77 46.24 -45.85
C ALA A 117 7.81 47.34 -45.62
N HIS A 118 8.74 47.50 -46.56
CA HIS A 118 9.30 48.80 -46.86
C HIS A 118 9.63 48.94 -48.34
#